data_AF-A0A947VU41-F1
#
_entry.id   AF-A0A947VU41-F1
#
_cell.length_a   1.000
_cell.length_b   1.000
_cell.length_c   1.000
_cell.angle_alpha   90.00
_cell.angle_beta   90.00
_cell.angle_gamma   90.00
#
_symmetry.space_group_name_H-M   'P 1'
#
loop_
_entity.id
_entity.type
_entity.pdbx_description
1 polymer ?
#
loop_
_entity_poly.entity_id
_entity_poly.type
_entity_poly.pdbx_seq_one_letter_code
_entity_poly.pdbx_strand_id
1 'polypeptide(L)'
;MRVLTRTDDWDIPDQFSLTTGKVRNIYDLGDRLLIIATDRVSAFDCVLPNAVPGRGVILTQMTLKWLDKLKDVMARISSPLPICHHVVSTDVNDLPDEFKPYTDLLVGRFMIVDKCSPLPIEF
;
A
#
# COMPACT_ATOMS: atom_id res chain seq x y z
N MET A 1 12.50 2.71 15.00
CA MET A 1 11.56 2.77 13.85
C MET A 1 10.45 3.74 14.19
N ARG A 2 10.18 4.75 13.35
CA ARG A 2 9.08 5.72 13.61
C ARG A 2 7.73 5.03 13.38
N VAL A 3 6.79 5.28 14.30
CA VAL A 3 5.41 4.82 14.20
C VAL A 3 4.66 5.72 13.23
N LEU A 4 3.98 5.14 12.24
CA LEU A 4 3.15 5.87 11.29
C LEU A 4 1.70 5.47 11.46
N THR A 5 0.84 6.37 11.94
CA THR A 5 -0.59 6.08 12.14
C THR A 5 -1.51 6.81 11.19
N ARG A 6 -1.06 7.92 10.59
CA ARG A 6 -1.82 8.76 9.68
C ARG A 6 -0.86 9.52 8.76
N THR A 7 -1.39 10.04 7.67
CA THR A 7 -0.67 10.85 6.68
C THR A 7 -1.49 12.09 6.27
N ASP A 8 -2.64 12.31 6.91
CA ASP A 8 -3.54 13.45 6.66
C ASP A 8 -2.98 14.79 7.16
N ASP A 9 -1.91 14.74 7.96
CA ASP A 9 -1.15 15.89 8.46
C ASP A 9 0.06 16.24 7.57
N TRP A 10 0.23 15.57 6.42
CA TRP A 10 1.31 15.85 5.48
C TRP A 10 0.94 17.00 4.53
N ASP A 11 1.94 17.77 4.13
CA ASP A 11 1.82 18.87 3.16
C ASP A 11 1.83 18.30 1.73
N ILE A 12 0.73 17.63 1.38
CA ILE A 12 0.53 17.01 0.06
C ILE A 12 -0.53 17.81 -0.68
N PRO A 13 -0.27 18.25 -1.94
CA PRO A 13 -1.25 19.02 -2.70
C PRO A 13 -2.56 18.26 -2.94
N ASP A 14 -3.68 18.99 -2.95
CA ASP A 14 -5.04 18.43 -3.10
C ASP A 14 -5.26 17.61 -4.38
N GLN A 15 -4.40 17.78 -5.39
CA GLN A 15 -4.40 16.96 -6.60
C GLN A 15 -4.18 15.47 -6.29
N PHE A 16 -3.53 15.14 -5.17
CA PHE A 16 -3.36 13.79 -4.67
C PHE A 16 -4.42 13.48 -3.62
N SER A 17 -5.64 13.17 -4.06
CA SER A 17 -6.73 12.88 -3.13
C SER A 17 -6.38 11.73 -2.17
N LEU A 18 -6.63 11.94 -0.87
CA LEU A 18 -6.36 10.97 0.19
C LEU A 18 -7.62 10.17 0.55
N THR A 19 -7.54 8.85 0.45
CA THR A 19 -8.51 7.92 1.03
C THR A 19 -7.92 7.22 2.25
N THR A 20 -8.63 7.29 3.38
CA THR A 20 -8.20 6.67 4.65
C THR A 20 -9.03 5.42 4.94
N GLY A 21 -8.40 4.25 4.84
CA GLY A 21 -8.96 2.99 5.35
C GLY A 21 -8.57 2.72 6.80
N LYS A 22 -9.00 1.58 7.36
CA LYS A 22 -8.67 1.18 8.75
C LYS A 22 -7.15 1.17 9.01
N VAL A 23 -6.39 0.57 8.10
CA VAL A 23 -4.94 0.31 8.27
C VAL A 23 -4.08 0.76 7.08
N ARG A 24 -4.68 1.44 6.11
CA ARG A 24 -3.98 1.94 4.90
C ARG A 24 -4.42 3.36 4.60
N ASN A 25 -3.48 4.17 4.14
CA ASN A 25 -3.73 5.45 3.48
C ASN A 25 -3.43 5.28 1.99
N ILE A 26 -4.31 5.80 1.14
CA ILE A 26 -4.20 5.66 -0.32
C ILE A 26 -4.24 7.05 -0.91
N TYR A 27 -3.18 7.44 -1.62
CA TYR A 27 -3.16 8.65 -2.43
C TYR A 27 -3.42 8.29 -3.89
N ASP A 28 -4.29 9.06 -4.53
CA ASP A 28 -4.50 8.98 -5.98
C ASP A 28 -3.39 9.76 -6.70
N LEU A 29 -2.60 9.09 -7.53
CA LEU A 29 -1.51 9.70 -8.32
C LEU A 29 -1.95 10.07 -9.75
N GLY A 30 -3.25 9.95 -10.07
CA GLY A 30 -3.79 10.13 -11.42
C GLY A 30 -3.97 8.80 -12.14
N ASP A 31 -2.92 8.23 -12.71
CA ASP A 31 -2.96 6.94 -13.41
C ASP A 31 -2.77 5.74 -12.46
N ARG A 32 -2.17 5.98 -11.30
CA ARG A 32 -1.80 4.96 -10.29
C ARG A 32 -2.28 5.33 -8.90
N LEU A 33 -2.09 4.42 -7.95
CA LEU A 33 -2.30 4.68 -6.54
C LEU A 33 -1.01 4.49 -5.75
N LEU A 34 -0.78 5.35 -4.76
CA LEU A 34 0.21 5.13 -3.72
C LEU A 34 -0.50 4.57 -2.49
N ILE A 35 -0.29 3.29 -2.22
CA ILE A 35 -0.84 2.59 -1.04
C ILE A 35 0.23 2.57 0.05
N ILE A 36 -0.09 3.16 1.21
CA ILE A 36 0.78 3.23 2.38
C ILE A 36 0.17 2.38 3.49
N ALA A 37 0.90 1.36 3.96
CA ALA A 37 0.50 0.56 5.12
C ALA A 37 0.86 1.29 6.42
N THR A 38 -0.13 1.55 7.27
CA THR A 38 0.09 2.19 8.57
C THR A 38 0.33 1.15 9.66
N ASP A 39 0.82 1.61 10.82
CA ASP A 39 1.00 0.81 12.02
C ASP A 39 -0.31 0.65 12.82
N ARG A 40 -1.42 1.20 12.32
CA ARG A 40 -2.75 1.01 12.93
C ARG A 40 -3.16 -0.46 12.84
N VAL A 41 -3.96 -0.90 13.81
CA VAL A 41 -4.56 -2.23 13.86
C VAL A 41 -6.06 -2.07 14.01
N SER A 42 -6.83 -2.98 13.44
CA SER A 42 -8.27 -3.04 13.64
C SER A 42 -8.71 -4.44 14.04
N ALA A 43 -9.71 -4.52 14.91
CA ALA A 43 -10.40 -5.74 15.30
C ALA A 43 -11.88 -5.44 15.48
N PHE A 44 -12.77 -6.38 15.12
CA PHE A 44 -14.22 -6.19 15.17
C PHE A 44 -14.67 -4.90 14.49
N ASP A 45 -14.12 -4.63 13.30
CA ASP A 45 -14.35 -3.41 12.51
C ASP A 45 -13.99 -2.07 13.15
N CYS A 46 -13.38 -2.08 14.33
CA CYS A 46 -12.90 -0.89 15.03
C CYS A 46 -11.39 -0.75 14.91
N VAL A 47 -10.91 0.46 14.61
CA VAL A 47 -9.47 0.79 14.71
C VAL A 47 -9.11 0.94 16.17
N LEU A 48 -8.07 0.22 16.61
CA LEU A 48 -7.60 0.25 17.99
C LEU A 48 -6.83 1.55 18.27
N PRO A 49 -6.86 2.06 19.52
CA PRO A 49 -6.17 3.31 19.88
C PRO A 49 -4.64 3.19 19.80
N ASN A 50 -4.11 1.99 20.04
CA ASN A 50 -2.67 1.73 20.04
C ASN A 50 -2.22 1.14 18.72
N ALA A 51 -1.14 1.69 18.17
CA ALA A 51 -0.47 1.15 17.00
C ALA A 51 0.54 0.06 17.37
N VAL A 52 0.90 -0.78 16.39
CA VAL A 52 1.99 -1.76 16.50
C VAL A 52 3.17 -1.24 15.68
N PRO A 53 4.24 -0.71 16.31
CA PRO A 53 5.37 -0.12 15.60
C PRO A 53 5.97 -1.05 14.55
N GLY A 54 6.07 -0.58 13.30
CA GLY A 54 6.69 -1.33 12.20
C GLY A 54 5.81 -2.39 11.54
N ARG A 55 4.57 -2.57 12.00
CA ARG A 55 3.60 -3.49 11.37
C ARG A 55 3.41 -3.17 9.89
N GLY A 56 3.28 -1.90 9.53
CA GLY A 56 3.06 -1.49 8.14
C GLY A 56 4.19 -1.99 7.23
N VAL A 57 5.45 -1.87 7.68
CA VAL A 57 6.61 -2.38 6.94
C VAL A 57 6.58 -3.89 6.85
N ILE A 58 6.41 -4.60 7.97
CA ILE A 58 6.42 -6.06 7.97
C ILE A 58 5.34 -6.63 7.03
N LEU A 59 4.12 -6.07 7.07
CA LEU A 59 3.03 -6.54 6.23
C LEU A 59 3.28 -6.27 4.74
N THR A 60 3.77 -5.08 4.40
CA THR A 60 4.13 -4.77 3.01
C THR A 60 5.24 -5.70 2.52
N GLN A 61 6.32 -5.90 3.30
CA GLN A 61 7.40 -6.82 2.93
C GLN A 61 6.91 -8.26 2.79
N MET A 62 6.00 -8.71 3.67
CA MET A 62 5.39 -10.03 3.58
C MET A 62 4.57 -10.18 2.29
N THR A 63 3.78 -9.16 1.92
CA THR A 63 3.07 -9.12 0.64
C THR A 63 4.05 -9.27 -0.53
N LEU A 64 5.11 -8.48 -0.59
CA LEU A 64 6.10 -8.55 -1.67
C LEU A 64 6.76 -9.92 -1.77
N LYS A 65 7.08 -10.55 -0.63
CA LYS A 65 7.62 -11.92 -0.60
C LYS A 65 6.62 -12.97 -1.10
N TRP A 66 5.33 -12.81 -0.79
CA TRP A 66 4.29 -13.69 -1.35
C TRP A 66 4.11 -13.51 -2.84
N LEU A 67 4.06 -12.26 -3.32
CA LEU A 67 3.98 -11.97 -4.76
C LEU A 67 5.15 -12.59 -5.51
N ASP A 68 6.38 -12.47 -4.98
CA ASP A 68 7.57 -13.09 -5.55
C ASP A 68 7.47 -14.62 -5.61
N LYS A 69 7.05 -15.27 -4.52
CA LYS A 69 6.82 -16.72 -4.47
C LYS A 69 5.73 -17.20 -5.43
N LEU A 70 4.74 -16.36 -5.71
CA LEU A 70 3.60 -16.70 -6.56
C LEU A 70 3.85 -16.43 -8.05
N LYS A 71 4.94 -15.75 -8.43
CA LYS A 71 5.26 -15.43 -9.83
C LYS A 71 5.19 -16.65 -10.74
N ASP A 72 5.84 -17.74 -10.33
CA ASP A 72 5.87 -18.98 -11.11
C ASP A 72 4.50 -19.64 -11.20
N VAL A 73 3.69 -19.57 -10.14
CA VAL A 73 2.35 -20.14 -10.10
C VAL A 73 1.43 -19.36 -11.03
N MET A 74 1.44 -18.02 -10.95
CA MET A 74 0.64 -17.15 -11.82
C MET A 74 0.98 -17.34 -13.30
N ALA A 75 2.26 -17.57 -13.63
CA ALA A 75 2.70 -17.81 -15.00
C ALA A 75 2.29 -19.18 -15.58
N ARG A 76 2.03 -20.19 -14.74
CA ARG A 76 1.73 -21.57 -15.18
C ARG A 76 0.25 -21.90 -15.22
N ILE A 77 -0.60 -21.13 -14.53
CA ILE A 77 -2.03 -21.39 -14.53
C ILE A 77 -2.61 -21.00 -15.89
N SER A 78 -3.12 -22.00 -16.63
CA SER A 78 -3.93 -21.77 -17.82
C SER A 78 -5.28 -21.19 -17.40
N SER A 79 -5.47 -19.91 -17.69
CA SER A 79 -6.71 -19.18 -17.45
C SER A 79 -7.08 -18.39 -18.71
N PRO A 80 -8.37 -18.21 -19.01
CA PRO A 80 -8.82 -17.33 -20.10
C PRO A 80 -8.44 -15.86 -19.87
N LEU A 81 -8.07 -15.48 -18.64
CA LEU A 81 -7.56 -14.16 -18.28
C LEU A 81 -6.17 -14.26 -17.63
N PRO A 82 -5.24 -13.34 -17.92
CA PRO A 82 -3.93 -13.31 -17.27
C PRO A 82 -4.09 -13.10 -15.76
N ILE A 83 -3.37 -13.90 -14.98
CA ILE A 83 -3.32 -13.75 -13.52
C ILE A 83 -2.12 -12.85 -13.19
N CYS A 84 -2.40 -11.69 -12.61
CA CYS A 84 -1.40 -10.70 -12.22
C CYS A 84 -1.73 -10.05 -10.88
N HIS A 85 -0.72 -9.41 -10.29
CA HIS A 85 -0.90 -8.50 -9.16
C HIS A 85 -0.75 -7.04 -9.62
N HIS A 86 -1.27 -6.10 -8.86
CA HIS A 86 -1.25 -4.68 -9.21
C HIS A 86 0.03 -3.92 -8.82
N VAL A 87 1.01 -4.54 -8.15
CA VAL A 87 2.21 -3.82 -7.68
C VAL A 87 3.10 -3.44 -8.86
N VAL A 88 3.40 -2.15 -8.97
CA VAL A 88 4.28 -1.59 -10.02
C VAL A 88 5.64 -1.23 -9.46
N SER A 89 5.70 -0.53 -8.33
CA SER A 89 6.97 -0.17 -7.69
C SER A 89 6.87 -0.07 -6.17
N THR A 90 8.02 -0.25 -5.53
CA THR A 90 8.26 0.01 -4.10
C THR A 90 9.57 0.79 -3.88
N ASP A 91 10.18 1.28 -4.95
CA ASP A 91 11.40 2.08 -4.88
C ASP A 91 11.05 3.53 -4.57
N VAL A 92 11.75 4.10 -3.60
CA VAL A 92 11.60 5.50 -3.18
C VAL A 92 11.94 6.48 -4.30
N ASN A 93 12.75 6.06 -5.28
CA ASN A 93 13.08 6.86 -6.45
C ASN A 93 11.88 7.08 -7.39
N ASP A 94 10.88 6.19 -7.33
CA ASP A 94 9.67 6.28 -8.15
C ASP A 94 8.55 7.10 -7.48
N LEU A 95 8.80 7.63 -6.27
CA LEU A 95 7.85 8.51 -5.59
C LEU A 95 7.79 9.90 -6.26
N PRO A 96 6.60 10.51 -6.36
CA PRO A 96 6.48 11.91 -6.72
C PRO A 96 7.25 12.81 -5.74
N ASP A 97 7.70 13.97 -6.22
CA ASP A 97 8.55 14.89 -5.47
C ASP A 97 7.89 15.34 -4.15
N GLU A 98 6.57 15.47 -4.15
CA GLU A 98 5.75 15.86 -3.00
C GLU A 98 5.84 14.84 -1.83
N PHE A 99 6.14 13.58 -2.12
CA PHE A 99 6.28 12.52 -1.12
C PHE A 99 7.71 12.30 -0.64
N LYS A 100 8.72 12.87 -1.33
CA LYS A 100 10.14 12.72 -0.98
C LYS A 100 10.51 13.24 0.43
N PRO A 101 9.90 14.32 0.96
CA PRO A 101 10.13 14.73 2.35
C PRO A 101 9.76 13.64 3.39
N TYR A 102 8.92 12.67 3.01
CA TYR A 102 8.42 11.61 3.88
C TYR A 102 9.07 10.24 3.61
N THR A 103 10.12 10.17 2.79
CA THR A 103 10.76 8.91 2.39
C THR A 103 11.14 8.03 3.59
N ASP A 104 11.70 8.60 4.66
CA ASP A 104 12.08 7.86 5.87
C ASP A 104 10.91 7.14 6.56
N LEU A 105 9.69 7.67 6.41
CA LEU A 105 8.46 7.05 6.91
C LEU A 105 7.92 6.00 5.93
N LEU A 106 8.14 6.21 4.62
CA LEU A 106 7.59 5.38 3.56
C LEU A 106 8.40 4.11 3.30
N VAL A 107 9.73 4.15 3.45
CA VAL A 107 10.62 3.01 3.14
C VAL A 107 10.08 1.69 3.70
N GLY A 108 9.87 0.74 2.79
CA GLY A 108 9.45 -0.62 3.10
C GLY A 108 7.96 -0.82 3.43
N ARG A 109 7.13 0.24 3.49
CA ARG A 109 5.69 0.15 3.80
C ARG A 109 4.74 0.68 2.73
N PHE A 110 5.24 1.18 1.61
CA PHE A 110 4.39 1.64 0.50
C PHE A 110 4.47 0.73 -0.71
N MET A 111 3.48 0.86 -1.59
CA MET A 111 3.47 0.31 -2.94
C MET A 111 2.82 1.32 -3.88
N ILE A 112 3.44 1.58 -5.02
CA ILE A 112 2.79 2.19 -6.18
C ILE A 112 2.12 1.05 -6.96
N VAL A 113 0.82 1.18 -7.21
CA VAL A 113 0.02 0.12 -7.83
C VAL A 113 -0.81 0.64 -9.00
N ASP A 114 -1.10 -0.26 -9.94
CA ASP A 114 -2.10 -0.01 -10.96
C ASP A 114 -3.49 0.10 -10.34
N LYS A 115 -4.32 1.00 -10.89
CA LYS A 115 -5.73 1.09 -10.51
C LYS A 115 -6.47 -0.17 -10.97
N CYS A 116 -7.30 -0.72 -10.10
CA CYS A 116 -8.14 -1.87 -10.41
C CYS A 116 -9.60 -1.56 -10.04
N SER A 117 -10.53 -2.21 -10.73
CA SER A 117 -11.95 -2.23 -10.35
C SER A 117 -12.18 -3.44 -9.45
N PRO A 118 -12.24 -3.29 -8.10
CA PRO A 118 -12.40 -4.41 -7.20
C PRO A 118 -13.77 -5.07 -7.39
N LEU A 119 -13.81 -6.40 -7.37
CA LEU A 119 -15.07 -7.14 -7.28
C LEU A 119 -15.66 -6.95 -5.87
N PRO A 120 -16.98 -6.75 -5.72
CA PRO A 120 -17.61 -6.54 -4.41
C PRO A 120 -17.81 -7.88 -3.66
N ILE A 121 -16.75 -8.69 -3.56
CA ILE A 121 -16.72 -10.02 -2.95
C ILE A 121 -15.40 -10.17 -2.19
N GLU A 122 -15.46 -10.78 -1.00
CA GLU A 122 -14.28 -11.22 -0.23
C GLU A 122 -14.06 -12.72 -0.47
N PHE A 123 -12.84 -13.13 -0.83
CA PHE A 123 -12.47 -14.52 -1.16
C PHE A 123 -11.93 -15.29 0.04
#